data_AF-J5N4V1-F1
#
_entry.id   AF-J5N4V1-F1
#
_cell.length_a   1.000
_cell.length_b   1.000
_cell.length_c   1.000
_cell.angle_alpha   90.00
_cell.angle_beta   90.00
_cell.angle_gamma   90.00
#
_symmetry.space_group_name_H-M   'P 1'
#
loop_
_entity.id
_entity.type
_entity.pdbx_description
1 polymer ?
#
loop_
_entity_poly.entity_id
_entity_poly.type
_entity_poly.pdbx_seq_one_letter_code
_entity_poly.pdbx_strand_id
1 'polypeptide(L)'
;MMNAISLALTSPIGGAELAPPPWVPDANRYMPAATGTRWPAGFTQTYAAGLNYQCSKLFFGSPDYPANDFLIPFTGFGLTEGGNAPQETVNPNANIEIDEVFFIHPDGTEYPVLFGGAAAATVTAATGIVYGQVTLPVALPAWSVFGIRTVWHGTVGNTYIGGYRCQRHRGEKYWAATDLVSVQALASANGPSTPDRDPDAFYNTVGNVSNSQPLAYGPALILAKGWDGRPVPLVLADSLVERQEIAASADARRNMGIWRRWFDQRDPVWGSLVPLVMGGPGAKSVQELATSATLRWSMIDAIKTTYNGGKDIWTFAFDQSGRNDNNATASTWSNTKFGLVDRVKARYGAGTHVVGITLMPTFTSSDAGRTVAGFSVATLWNAVTGTLATVNTSIKASTRYTRVIDMVPAFMSDADPTKGPAAELFPLGNVVGHPGNQDGVTNWDTMKLPAAVPLGSRIMFEYQPGLWTSRTLIGRTDNGDGTADYKVSEIFATNVQDNATVLAHGMNSDFIHPALHGILRTVGRIPQSEKLKFYP
;
A
#
# COMPACT_ATOMS: atom_id res chain seq x y z
N MET A 1 -13.73 40.04 18.66
CA MET A 1 -14.95 39.40 19.18
C MET A 1 -15.94 39.24 18.04
N MET A 2 -16.02 38.04 17.48
CA MET A 2 -17.13 37.56 16.66
C MET A 2 -17.25 36.06 16.94
N ASN A 3 -18.37 35.68 17.55
CA ASN A 3 -18.77 34.30 17.78
C ASN A 3 -19.07 33.64 16.43
N ALA A 4 -18.30 32.62 16.06
CA ALA A 4 -18.72 31.65 15.05
C ALA A 4 -19.15 30.39 15.79
N ILE A 5 -20.46 30.17 15.77
CA ILE A 5 -21.17 29.05 16.36
C ILE A 5 -20.65 27.75 15.76
N SER A 6 -20.15 26.87 16.63
CA SER A 6 -19.90 25.46 16.35
C SER A 6 -21.21 24.77 15.96
N LEU A 7 -21.48 24.64 14.66
CA LEU A 7 -22.43 23.64 14.19
C LEU A 7 -21.74 22.27 14.24
N ALA A 8 -21.94 21.58 15.35
CA ALA A 8 -21.88 20.14 15.37
C ALA A 8 -22.95 19.62 14.40
N LEU A 9 -22.52 19.25 13.19
CA LEU A 9 -23.34 18.43 12.29
C LEU A 9 -23.41 17.03 12.91
N THR A 10 -24.39 16.84 13.78
CA THR A 10 -25.00 15.53 13.99
C THR A 10 -25.66 15.13 12.67
N SER A 11 -24.95 14.40 11.81
CA SER A 11 -25.57 13.82 10.62
C SER A 11 -26.68 12.86 11.08
N PRO A 12 -27.95 13.11 10.73
CA PRO A 12 -28.99 12.11 10.90
C PRO A 12 -28.68 10.98 9.90
N ILE A 13 -28.57 9.76 10.40
CA ILE A 13 -28.67 8.54 9.59
C ILE A 13 -30.12 8.50 9.10
N GLY A 14 -30.39 9.17 7.98
CA GLY A 14 -31.72 9.40 7.43
C GLY A 14 -31.69 9.19 5.92
N GLY A 15 -31.81 7.94 5.52
CA GLY A 15 -31.99 7.47 4.15
C GLY A 15 -32.21 5.97 4.18
N ALA A 16 -33.47 5.55 4.21
CA ALA A 16 -33.84 4.15 4.00
C ALA A 16 -33.52 3.76 2.54
N GLU A 17 -33.20 2.48 2.32
CA GLU A 17 -32.86 1.81 1.05
C GLU A 17 -31.38 1.82 0.63
N LEU A 18 -30.60 0.87 1.17
CA LEU A 18 -29.55 0.06 0.47
C LEU A 18 -28.47 -0.53 1.39
N ALA A 19 -28.53 -0.36 2.71
CA ALA A 19 -27.59 -1.05 3.59
C ALA A 19 -28.06 -2.50 3.85
N PRO A 20 -27.36 -3.54 3.35
CA PRO A 20 -27.61 -4.92 3.76
C PRO A 20 -27.38 -5.05 5.27
N PRO A 21 -27.98 -6.06 5.94
CA PRO A 21 -27.70 -6.27 7.36
C PRO A 21 -26.18 -6.40 7.54
N PRO A 22 -25.57 -5.63 8.47
CA PRO A 22 -24.15 -5.73 8.71
C PRO A 22 -23.80 -7.17 9.11
N TRP A 23 -22.54 -7.54 8.90
CA TRP A 23 -22.04 -8.72 9.60
C TRP A 23 -22.29 -8.52 11.09
N VAL A 24 -22.58 -9.60 11.84
CA VAL A 24 -22.93 -9.48 13.26
C VAL A 24 -21.78 -8.77 13.99
N PRO A 25 -21.98 -7.54 14.51
CA PRO A 25 -20.93 -6.80 15.19
C PRO A 25 -20.38 -7.60 16.37
N ASP A 26 -19.09 -7.45 16.64
CA ASP A 26 -18.44 -8.12 17.76
C ASP A 26 -17.33 -7.22 18.31
N ALA A 27 -17.67 -6.44 19.34
CA ALA A 27 -16.75 -5.51 19.97
C ALA A 27 -15.54 -6.20 20.60
N ASN A 28 -15.60 -7.51 20.88
CA ASN A 28 -14.50 -8.24 21.52
C ASN A 28 -13.55 -8.91 20.52
N ARG A 29 -13.87 -8.85 19.22
CA ARG A 29 -13.08 -9.47 18.15
C ARG A 29 -12.01 -8.52 17.64
N TYR A 30 -10.76 -9.00 17.61
CA TYR A 30 -9.68 -8.31 16.92
C TYR A 30 -9.89 -8.38 15.41
N MET A 31 -9.93 -7.21 14.77
CA MET A 31 -10.03 -7.04 13.31
C MET A 31 -8.93 -6.08 12.83
N PRO A 32 -8.46 -6.17 11.57
CA PRO A 32 -7.59 -5.19 10.93
C PRO A 32 -7.96 -3.74 11.26
N ALA A 33 -7.00 -3.02 11.81
CA ALA A 33 -7.18 -1.67 12.35
C ALA A 33 -6.14 -0.66 11.87
N ALA A 34 -5.37 -1.00 10.84
CA ALA A 34 -4.44 -0.10 10.20
C ALA A 34 -4.46 -0.25 8.68
N THR A 35 -4.67 0.85 7.98
CA THR A 35 -4.36 0.96 6.55
C THR A 35 -2.85 0.93 6.34
N GLY A 36 -2.40 0.44 5.18
CA GLY A 36 -0.98 0.42 4.80
C GLY A 36 -0.05 -0.50 5.61
N THR A 37 -0.56 -1.42 6.42
CA THR A 37 0.25 -2.53 6.97
C THR A 37 0.79 -3.40 5.85
N ARG A 38 2.03 -3.84 5.96
CA ARG A 38 2.70 -4.64 4.92
C ARG A 38 3.48 -5.78 5.55
N TRP A 39 3.48 -6.92 4.88
CA TRP A 39 4.38 -8.00 5.27
C TRP A 39 5.83 -7.65 4.99
N PRO A 40 6.77 -8.04 5.87
CA PRO A 40 8.19 -7.96 5.54
C PRO A 40 8.49 -8.77 4.27
N ALA A 41 9.23 -8.21 3.32
CA ALA A 41 9.39 -8.83 2.00
C ALA A 41 10.62 -8.35 1.22
N GLY A 42 10.96 -9.11 0.16
CA GLY A 42 11.93 -8.73 -0.86
C GLY A 42 13.35 -9.17 -0.53
N PHE A 43 13.96 -8.59 0.51
CA PHE A 43 15.35 -8.83 0.87
C PHE A 43 15.63 -8.51 2.33
N THR A 44 16.64 -9.16 2.90
CA THR A 44 17.16 -8.82 4.23
C THR A 44 18.10 -7.62 4.17
N GLN A 45 18.29 -6.98 5.32
CA GLN A 45 19.18 -5.84 5.49
C GLN A 45 20.17 -6.10 6.60
N THR A 46 21.34 -5.48 6.52
CA THR A 46 22.44 -5.72 7.47
C THR A 46 22.49 -4.61 8.52
N TYR A 47 22.72 -4.99 9.78
CA TYR A 47 23.10 -4.04 10.83
C TYR A 47 24.52 -3.53 10.58
N ALA A 48 24.66 -2.26 10.20
CA ALA A 48 25.95 -1.64 9.96
C ALA A 48 26.64 -1.27 11.29
N ALA A 49 27.97 -1.18 11.26
CA ALA A 49 28.76 -0.77 12.41
C ALA A 49 28.35 0.64 12.87
N GLY A 50 28.11 0.81 14.16
CA GLY A 50 27.66 2.08 14.75
C GLY A 50 26.21 2.47 14.45
N LEU A 51 25.44 1.62 13.75
CA LEU A 51 24.05 1.84 13.35
C LEU A 51 23.17 0.60 13.62
N ASN A 52 23.59 -0.22 14.58
CA ASN A 52 22.98 -1.51 14.87
C ASN A 52 21.75 -1.42 15.80
N TYR A 53 21.55 -0.28 16.48
CA TYR A 53 20.28 0.08 17.11
C TYR A 53 19.49 0.98 16.17
N GLN A 54 18.23 0.65 15.93
CA GLN A 54 17.40 1.26 14.91
C GLN A 54 16.04 1.62 15.47
N CYS A 55 15.45 2.70 14.96
CA CYS A 55 14.12 3.15 15.33
C CYS A 55 13.35 3.62 14.12
N SER A 56 12.15 3.10 13.92
CA SER A 56 11.20 3.57 12.91
C SER A 56 10.04 4.29 13.58
N LYS A 57 9.55 5.35 12.94
CA LYS A 57 8.30 6.03 13.28
C LYS A 57 7.42 6.02 12.03
N LEU A 58 6.41 5.17 12.05
CA LEU A 58 5.53 4.90 10.93
C LEU A 58 4.11 5.34 11.27
N PHE A 59 3.36 5.84 10.30
CA PHE A 59 1.97 6.29 10.48
C PHE A 59 0.99 5.46 9.66
N PHE A 60 -0.20 5.21 10.20
CA PHE A 60 -1.26 4.39 9.63
C PHE A 60 -2.63 5.04 9.83
N GLY A 61 -3.62 4.67 9.02
CA GLY A 61 -5.01 5.11 9.18
C GLY A 61 -5.83 4.11 10.00
N SER A 62 -6.65 4.60 10.94
CA SER A 62 -7.54 3.79 11.77
C SER A 62 -8.87 3.45 11.06
N PRO A 63 -9.63 2.43 11.52
CA PRO A 63 -10.96 2.12 10.98
C PRO A 63 -11.95 3.27 11.11
N ASP A 64 -13.07 3.21 10.39
CA ASP A 64 -14.19 4.17 10.51
C ASP A 64 -15.06 3.97 11.76
N TYR A 65 -14.48 3.41 12.81
CA TYR A 65 -15.06 3.24 14.14
C TYR A 65 -13.98 3.44 15.22
N PRO A 66 -14.34 3.89 16.43
CA PRO A 66 -13.38 4.03 17.52
C PRO A 66 -12.84 2.68 18.00
N ALA A 67 -11.56 2.63 18.36
CA ALA A 67 -10.91 1.42 18.86
C ALA A 67 -9.93 1.75 19.98
N ASN A 68 -9.81 0.88 20.98
CA ASN A 68 -8.96 1.16 22.15
C ASN A 68 -8.09 -0.01 22.62
N ASP A 69 -8.29 -1.23 22.13
CA ASP A 69 -7.48 -2.40 22.50
C ASP A 69 -6.87 -2.99 21.23
N PHE A 70 -5.54 -2.98 21.15
CA PHE A 70 -4.78 -3.28 19.95
C PHE A 70 -3.87 -4.50 20.14
N LEU A 71 -3.80 -5.33 19.10
CA LEU A 71 -2.90 -6.46 18.96
C LEU A 71 -2.01 -6.27 17.73
N ILE A 72 -0.70 -6.34 17.92
CA ILE A 72 0.31 -5.92 16.94
C ILE A 72 1.34 -7.04 16.77
N PRO A 73 1.13 -7.96 15.79
CA PRO A 73 2.10 -9.00 15.49
C PRO A 73 3.36 -8.47 14.80
N PHE A 74 4.51 -9.02 15.18
CA PHE A 74 5.81 -8.83 14.52
C PHE A 74 6.37 -10.20 14.10
N THR A 75 7.00 -10.29 12.92
CA THR A 75 7.38 -11.56 12.30
C THR A 75 8.88 -11.65 11.99
N GLY A 76 9.48 -12.80 12.27
CA GLY A 76 10.89 -13.10 11.99
C GLY A 76 11.15 -13.66 10.59
N PHE A 77 10.17 -13.62 9.70
CA PHE A 77 10.26 -14.10 8.32
C PHE A 77 9.65 -13.06 7.37
N GLY A 78 10.00 -13.18 6.09
CA GLY A 78 9.46 -12.34 5.03
C GLY A 78 9.18 -13.09 3.75
N LEU A 79 8.44 -12.42 2.86
CA LEU A 79 8.02 -12.98 1.58
C LEU A 79 9.07 -12.67 0.51
N THR A 80 9.26 -13.62 -0.39
CA THR A 80 9.88 -13.37 -1.69
C THR A 80 9.01 -12.40 -2.50
N GLU A 81 9.67 -11.58 -3.32
CA GLU A 81 9.02 -10.79 -4.36
C GLU A 81 9.43 -11.31 -5.74
N GLY A 82 8.52 -11.30 -6.71
CA GLY A 82 8.78 -11.74 -8.08
C GLY A 82 8.55 -13.23 -8.31
N GLY A 83 9.49 -13.92 -8.97
CA GLY A 83 9.24 -15.21 -9.65
C GLY A 83 8.62 -16.33 -8.80
N ASN A 84 9.00 -16.42 -7.53
CA ASN A 84 8.54 -17.43 -6.59
C ASN A 84 7.58 -16.91 -5.50
N ALA A 85 7.08 -15.69 -5.63
CA ALA A 85 6.23 -15.07 -4.62
C ALA A 85 4.84 -15.74 -4.53
N PRO A 86 4.29 -16.00 -3.32
CA PRO A 86 4.75 -15.50 -2.03
C PRO A 86 5.41 -16.59 -1.15
N GLN A 87 6.59 -17.09 -1.53
CA GLN A 87 7.38 -17.95 -0.62
C GLN A 87 7.86 -17.19 0.61
N GLU A 88 7.74 -17.76 1.79
CA GLU A 88 8.16 -17.20 3.08
C GLU A 88 9.58 -17.66 3.44
N THR A 89 10.53 -17.30 2.58
CA THR A 89 11.93 -17.75 2.66
C THR A 89 12.91 -16.60 2.76
N VAL A 90 12.44 -15.35 2.83
CA VAL A 90 13.30 -14.18 3.07
C VAL A 90 13.51 -14.06 4.58
N ASN A 91 14.58 -14.68 5.08
CA ASN A 91 14.79 -14.86 6.50
C ASN A 91 16.06 -14.15 6.98
N PRO A 92 16.01 -13.42 8.12
CA PRO A 92 17.20 -12.91 8.77
C PRO A 92 18.10 -14.07 9.22
N ASN A 93 19.40 -13.83 9.35
CA ASN A 93 20.38 -14.84 9.78
C ASN A 93 20.50 -14.96 11.31
N ALA A 94 19.81 -14.09 12.05
CA ALA A 94 19.76 -14.07 13.50
C ALA A 94 18.41 -13.50 13.97
N ASN A 95 18.14 -13.64 15.27
CA ASN A 95 16.95 -13.05 15.87
C ASN A 95 16.94 -11.53 15.74
N ILE A 96 15.75 -10.96 15.72
CA ILE A 96 15.53 -9.52 15.80
C ILE A 96 15.13 -9.21 17.23
N GLU A 97 15.92 -8.39 17.92
CA GLU A 97 15.64 -8.00 19.30
C GLU A 97 14.85 -6.69 19.29
N ILE A 98 13.58 -6.73 19.68
CA ILE A 98 12.76 -5.54 19.90
C ILE A 98 13.04 -5.04 21.30
N ASP A 99 13.51 -3.79 21.41
CA ASP A 99 13.76 -3.14 22.69
C ASP A 99 12.48 -2.51 23.23
N GLU A 100 11.78 -1.75 22.39
CA GLU A 100 10.58 -0.99 22.78
C GLU A 100 9.65 -0.76 21.58
N VAL A 101 8.34 -0.74 21.83
CA VAL A 101 7.34 -0.33 20.85
C VAL A 101 6.35 0.63 21.50
N PHE A 102 6.02 1.73 20.82
CA PHE A 102 5.03 2.70 21.26
C PHE A 102 3.94 2.89 20.22
N PHE A 103 2.70 2.92 20.69
CA PHE A 103 1.56 3.43 19.95
C PHE A 103 1.49 4.94 20.12
N ILE A 104 1.49 5.69 19.01
CA ILE A 104 1.42 7.16 19.01
C ILE A 104 -0.02 7.56 18.66
N HIS A 105 -0.74 8.11 19.64
CA HIS A 105 -2.08 8.63 19.45
C HIS A 105 -2.07 9.93 18.62
N PRO A 106 -3.16 10.31 17.91
CA PRO A 106 -3.19 11.53 17.09
C PRO A 106 -2.88 12.83 17.85
N ASP A 107 -3.03 12.86 19.17
CA ASP A 107 -2.63 14.00 20.02
C ASP A 107 -1.12 14.03 20.35
N GLY A 108 -0.35 13.04 19.87
CA GLY A 108 1.09 12.91 20.09
C GLY A 108 1.47 12.06 21.31
N THR A 109 0.51 11.60 22.11
CA THR A 109 0.79 10.77 23.30
C THR A 109 1.30 9.39 22.88
N GLU A 110 2.37 8.93 23.52
CA GLU A 110 2.93 7.60 23.32
C GLU A 110 2.46 6.63 24.41
N TYR A 111 1.92 5.49 24.01
CA TYR A 111 1.50 4.41 24.90
C TYR A 111 2.37 3.17 24.63
N PRO A 112 2.99 2.57 25.67
CA PRO A 112 3.85 1.42 25.47
C PRO A 112 3.03 0.21 24.99
N VAL A 113 3.56 -0.48 23.99
CA VAL A 113 3.07 -1.76 23.51
C VAL A 113 3.88 -2.84 24.21
N LEU A 114 3.20 -3.76 24.90
CA LEU A 114 3.82 -4.78 25.73
C LEU A 114 3.68 -6.18 25.12
N PHE A 115 4.71 -6.99 25.28
CA PHE A 115 4.79 -8.39 24.86
C PHE A 115 4.70 -9.28 26.10
N GLY A 116 3.50 -9.79 26.40
CA GLY A 116 3.28 -10.57 27.63
C GLY A 116 3.60 -9.81 28.92
N GLY A 117 3.47 -8.48 28.90
CA GLY A 117 3.78 -7.59 30.02
C GLY A 117 5.19 -6.99 30.01
N ALA A 118 6.08 -7.43 29.11
CA ALA A 118 7.42 -6.85 28.93
C ALA A 118 7.44 -5.81 27.80
N ALA A 119 8.32 -4.81 27.87
CA ALA A 119 8.50 -3.85 26.78
C ALA A 119 9.30 -4.43 25.59
N ALA A 120 10.22 -5.35 25.89
CA ALA A 120 11.10 -5.97 24.93
C ALA A 120 10.60 -7.37 24.51
N ALA A 121 11.00 -7.81 23.32
CA ALA A 121 10.73 -9.15 22.82
C ALA A 121 11.78 -9.63 21.81
N THR A 122 12.12 -10.91 21.86
CA THR A 122 12.97 -11.56 20.86
C THR A 122 12.10 -12.18 19.77
N VAL A 123 12.30 -11.76 18.52
CA VAL A 123 11.64 -12.36 17.36
C VAL A 123 12.57 -13.38 16.73
N THR A 124 12.27 -14.66 16.93
CA THR A 124 13.07 -15.77 16.40
C THR A 124 13.16 -15.70 14.87
N ALA A 125 14.37 -15.83 14.33
CA ALA A 125 14.58 -15.84 12.89
C ALA A 125 13.77 -16.94 12.18
N ALA A 126 13.30 -16.64 10.97
CA ALA A 126 12.58 -17.51 10.04
C ALA A 126 11.20 -18.05 10.48
N THR A 127 10.89 -18.09 11.77
CA THR A 127 9.64 -18.69 12.27
C THR A 127 8.95 -17.92 13.38
N GLY A 128 9.68 -17.03 14.08
CA GLY A 128 9.19 -16.33 15.25
C GLY A 128 8.06 -15.37 14.92
N ILE A 129 7.05 -15.37 15.79
CA ILE A 129 5.99 -14.38 15.81
C ILE A 129 5.82 -13.94 17.27
N VAL A 130 5.88 -12.64 17.52
CA VAL A 130 5.57 -12.06 18.83
C VAL A 130 4.38 -11.12 18.71
N TYR A 131 3.59 -11.03 19.76
CA TYR A 131 2.34 -10.28 19.77
C TYR A 131 2.42 -9.15 20.79
N GLY A 132 2.58 -7.92 20.30
CA GLY A 132 2.50 -6.72 21.13
C GLY A 132 1.05 -6.35 21.41
N GLN A 133 0.76 -5.87 22.61
CA GLN A 133 -0.58 -5.44 23.02
C GLN A 133 -0.55 -4.07 23.68
N VAL A 134 -1.56 -3.25 23.41
CA VAL A 134 -1.76 -1.97 24.08
C VAL A 134 -3.25 -1.68 24.22
N THR A 135 -3.65 -1.25 25.41
CA THR A 135 -4.99 -0.70 25.64
C THR A 135 -4.86 0.80 25.91
N LEU A 136 -5.48 1.60 25.06
CA LEU A 136 -5.46 3.05 25.15
C LEU A 136 -6.45 3.52 26.23
N PRO A 137 -6.07 4.48 27.09
CA PRO A 137 -6.99 5.07 28.07
C PRO A 137 -8.06 5.94 27.41
N VAL A 138 -7.75 6.50 26.23
CA VAL A 138 -8.68 7.22 25.36
C VAL A 138 -8.76 6.44 24.05
N ALA A 139 -9.98 6.15 23.60
CA ALA A 139 -10.17 5.44 22.35
C ALA A 139 -9.59 6.23 21.18
N LEU A 140 -8.89 5.54 20.29
CA LEU A 140 -8.43 6.09 19.02
C LEU A 140 -9.66 6.57 18.24
N PRO A 141 -9.69 7.84 17.78
CA PRO A 141 -10.80 8.34 17.00
C PRO A 141 -10.99 7.57 15.69
N ALA A 142 -12.26 7.43 15.28
CA ALA A 142 -12.62 6.86 13.99
C ALA A 142 -11.97 7.65 12.85
N TRP A 143 -11.47 6.90 11.85
CA TRP A 143 -10.90 7.41 10.62
C TRP A 143 -9.77 8.46 10.83
N SER A 144 -8.95 8.26 11.86
CA SER A 144 -7.80 9.12 12.20
C SER A 144 -6.48 8.53 11.72
N VAL A 145 -5.39 9.30 11.83
CA VAL A 145 -4.01 8.83 11.57
C VAL A 145 -3.29 8.69 12.91
N PHE A 146 -2.73 7.51 13.15
CA PHE A 146 -1.95 7.19 14.35
C PHE A 146 -0.59 6.65 13.96
N GLY A 147 0.35 6.59 14.91
CA GLY A 147 1.71 6.11 14.65
C GLY A 147 2.06 4.85 15.43
N ILE A 148 3.06 4.12 14.93
CA ILE A 148 3.80 3.10 15.67
C ILE A 148 5.28 3.49 15.61
N ARG A 149 5.91 3.57 16.78
CA ARG A 149 7.36 3.70 16.90
C ARG A 149 7.95 2.38 17.37
N THR A 150 8.86 1.81 16.60
CA THR A 150 9.51 0.53 16.91
C THR A 150 11.00 0.77 17.10
N VAL A 151 11.57 0.33 18.22
CA VAL A 151 13.01 0.32 18.48
C VAL A 151 13.48 -1.13 18.50
N TRP A 152 14.52 -1.43 17.74
CA TRP A 152 15.08 -2.78 17.64
C TRP A 152 16.58 -2.75 17.38
N HIS A 153 17.23 -3.86 17.65
CA HIS A 153 18.65 -4.02 17.35
C HIS A 153 19.03 -5.44 16.95
N GLY A 154 20.29 -5.57 16.57
CA GLY A 154 20.97 -6.84 16.42
C GLY A 154 22.48 -6.65 16.42
N THR A 155 23.22 -7.74 16.38
CA THR A 155 24.68 -7.70 16.27
C THR A 155 25.08 -7.13 14.90
N VAL A 156 26.13 -6.30 14.87
CA VAL A 156 26.72 -5.80 13.62
C VAL A 156 27.05 -6.97 12.67
N GLY A 157 26.69 -6.85 11.40
CA GLY A 157 26.87 -7.90 10.38
C GLY A 157 25.75 -8.94 10.33
N ASN A 158 24.91 -9.05 11.36
CA ASN A 158 23.67 -9.82 11.26
C ASN A 158 22.64 -9.09 10.41
N THR A 159 21.63 -9.83 9.98
CA THR A 159 20.57 -9.32 9.14
C THR A 159 19.22 -9.28 9.84
N TYR A 160 18.36 -8.36 9.39
CA TYR A 160 16.96 -8.25 9.74
C TYR A 160 16.11 -8.21 8.47
N ILE A 161 14.80 -8.34 8.61
CA ILE A 161 13.84 -8.20 7.51
C ILE A 161 12.95 -6.98 7.77
N GLY A 162 12.70 -6.17 6.74
CA GLY A 162 11.86 -4.98 6.83
C GLY A 162 10.67 -5.04 5.89
N GLY A 163 9.67 -4.20 6.15
CA GLY A 163 8.47 -4.11 5.32
C GLY A 163 8.17 -2.69 4.84
N TYR A 164 8.81 -1.67 5.42
CA TYR A 164 8.33 -0.29 5.33
C TYR A 164 9.39 0.68 4.83
N ARG A 165 9.11 1.35 3.73
CA ARG A 165 9.84 2.56 3.33
C ARG A 165 9.33 3.77 4.12
N CYS A 166 10.26 4.64 4.50
CA CYS A 166 9.96 5.88 5.21
C CYS A 166 9.28 6.87 4.26
N GLN A 167 8.09 7.35 4.63
CA GLN A 167 7.28 8.30 3.86
C GLN A 167 7.38 9.71 4.47
N ARG A 168 8.42 10.46 4.06
CA ARG A 168 8.79 11.77 4.64
C ARG A 168 7.64 12.77 4.72
N HIS A 169 6.81 12.85 3.68
CA HIS A 169 5.69 13.79 3.58
C HIS A 169 4.57 13.52 4.60
N ARG A 170 4.59 12.35 5.25
CA ARG A 170 3.66 11.97 6.33
C ARG A 170 4.28 12.13 7.72
N GLY A 171 5.47 12.71 7.80
CA GLY A 171 6.20 12.88 9.06
C GLY A 171 6.94 11.64 9.53
N GLU A 172 6.99 10.56 8.73
CA GLU A 172 7.71 9.33 9.10
C GLU A 172 9.21 9.55 9.19
N LYS A 173 9.85 8.70 10.00
CA LYS A 173 11.28 8.76 10.30
C LYS A 173 11.91 7.39 10.45
N TYR A 174 13.19 7.32 10.11
CA TYR A 174 14.01 6.13 10.32
C TYR A 174 15.39 6.53 10.85
N TRP A 175 15.63 6.25 12.12
CA TRP A 175 16.87 6.55 12.83
C TRP A 175 17.69 5.28 13.07
N ALA A 176 18.99 5.47 13.19
CA ALA A 176 19.91 4.44 13.64
C ALA A 176 21.08 5.06 14.41
N ALA A 177 21.59 4.33 15.40
CA ALA A 177 22.70 4.71 16.26
C ALA A 177 23.45 3.48 16.80
N THR A 178 24.49 3.70 17.60
CA THR A 178 25.37 2.65 18.12
C THR A 178 24.84 1.97 19.38
N ASP A 179 23.91 2.59 20.09
CA ASP A 179 23.33 2.10 21.34
C ASP A 179 21.88 2.57 21.51
N LEU A 180 21.17 1.93 22.44
CA LEU A 180 19.77 2.19 22.73
C LEU A 180 19.51 3.64 23.16
N VAL A 181 20.34 4.18 24.05
CA VAL A 181 20.16 5.54 24.59
C VAL A 181 20.27 6.58 23.48
N SER A 182 21.22 6.40 22.56
CA SER A 182 21.45 7.29 21.44
C SER A 182 20.30 7.27 20.44
N VAL A 183 19.76 6.08 20.10
CA VAL A 183 18.62 6.00 19.18
C VAL A 183 17.33 6.54 19.83
N GLN A 184 17.16 6.34 21.14
CA GLN A 184 16.07 6.95 21.91
C GLN A 184 16.18 8.48 21.89
N ALA A 185 17.38 9.04 22.08
CA ALA A 185 17.59 10.48 22.01
C ALA A 185 17.24 11.07 20.63
N LEU A 186 17.60 10.38 19.54
CA LEU A 186 17.19 10.77 18.18
C LEU A 186 15.67 10.75 18.01
N ALA A 187 15.02 9.70 18.51
CA ALA A 187 13.56 9.58 18.45
C ALA A 187 12.83 10.66 19.25
N SER A 188 13.29 10.95 20.47
CA SER A 188 12.74 12.01 21.33
C SER A 188 12.95 13.40 20.72
N ALA A 189 14.09 13.65 20.09
CA ALA A 189 14.34 14.90 19.37
C ALA A 189 13.43 15.05 18.13
N ASN A 190 12.90 13.94 17.61
CA ASN A 190 12.03 13.88 16.42
C ASN A 190 12.65 14.62 15.21
N GLY A 191 13.98 14.57 15.11
CA GLY A 191 14.74 15.20 14.02
C GLY A 191 14.64 14.44 12.70
N PRO A 192 15.35 14.88 11.65
CA PRO A 192 15.45 14.14 10.38
C PRO A 192 15.90 12.68 10.58
N SER A 193 15.52 11.80 9.65
CA SER A 193 16.00 10.42 9.59
C SER A 193 17.54 10.38 9.51
N THR A 194 18.16 9.31 9.99
CA THR A 194 19.59 9.07 9.77
C THR A 194 19.83 8.97 8.26
N PRO A 195 20.77 9.74 7.66
CA PRO A 195 20.94 9.80 6.20
C PRO A 195 21.14 8.44 5.52
N ASP A 196 21.81 7.52 6.19
CA ASP A 196 22.04 6.16 5.71
C ASP A 196 20.76 5.29 5.70
N ARG A 197 19.78 5.58 6.58
CA ARG A 197 18.50 4.87 6.66
C ARG A 197 17.43 5.44 5.73
N ASP A 198 17.55 6.72 5.38
CA ASP A 198 16.64 7.42 4.45
C ASP A 198 17.45 8.29 3.48
N PRO A 199 18.26 7.69 2.59
CA PRO A 199 19.13 8.44 1.69
C PRO A 199 18.33 9.13 0.59
N ASP A 200 18.64 10.40 0.33
CA ASP A 200 18.00 11.21 -0.71
C ASP A 200 18.05 10.56 -2.10
N ALA A 201 19.18 9.93 -2.44
CA ALA A 201 19.39 9.30 -3.75
C ALA A 201 18.49 8.10 -4.02
N PHE A 202 17.92 7.47 -2.98
CA PHE A 202 17.03 6.32 -3.12
C PHE A 202 15.62 6.56 -2.59
N TYR A 203 15.31 7.80 -2.18
CA TYR A 203 13.95 8.14 -1.80
C TYR A 203 13.03 7.98 -3.01
N ASN A 204 11.91 7.29 -2.80
CA ASN A 204 10.94 6.98 -3.86
C ASN A 204 11.43 6.00 -4.95
N THR A 205 12.55 5.30 -4.74
CA THR A 205 13.07 4.26 -5.65
C THR A 205 12.64 2.86 -5.20
N VAL A 206 12.17 2.06 -6.15
CA VAL A 206 11.95 0.63 -5.96
C VAL A 206 13.16 -0.14 -6.46
N GLY A 207 13.64 -1.08 -5.65
CA GLY A 207 14.82 -1.85 -5.97
C GLY A 207 15.12 -2.91 -4.90
N ASN A 208 16.38 -3.30 -4.84
CA ASN A 208 16.94 -4.24 -3.87
C ASN A 208 17.73 -3.50 -2.76
N VAL A 209 18.44 -4.26 -1.94
CA VAL A 209 19.24 -3.75 -0.81
C VAL A 209 20.28 -2.69 -1.19
N SER A 210 20.75 -2.66 -2.44
CA SER A 210 21.85 -1.77 -2.89
C SER A 210 21.37 -0.51 -3.63
N ASN A 211 20.12 -0.45 -4.07
CA ASN A 211 19.61 0.62 -4.93
C ASN A 211 18.18 1.06 -4.57
N SER A 212 17.76 0.85 -3.32
CA SER A 212 16.50 1.34 -2.81
C SER A 212 16.64 1.82 -1.37
N GLN A 213 15.66 2.59 -0.91
CA GLN A 213 15.61 3.01 0.48
C GLN A 213 15.59 1.78 1.41
N PRO A 214 16.43 1.76 2.48
CA PRO A 214 16.36 0.77 3.53
C PRO A 214 14.93 0.59 4.07
N LEU A 215 14.54 -0.66 4.32
CA LEU A 215 13.20 -1.01 4.82
C LEU A 215 13.21 -1.02 6.35
N ALA A 216 12.43 -0.17 7.00
CA ALA A 216 12.22 -0.28 8.42
C ALA A 216 11.57 -1.62 8.80
N TYR A 217 12.01 -2.20 9.90
CA TYR A 217 11.24 -3.23 10.60
C TYR A 217 10.04 -2.58 11.30
N GLY A 218 8.95 -3.33 11.40
CA GLY A 218 7.70 -2.84 11.94
C GLY A 218 6.64 -3.92 12.01
N PRO A 219 5.40 -3.56 12.41
CA PRO A 219 4.30 -4.50 12.55
C PRO A 219 4.01 -5.26 11.26
N ALA A 220 3.75 -6.56 11.32
CA ALA A 220 3.21 -7.29 10.17
C ALA A 220 1.72 -6.96 9.97
N LEU A 221 0.99 -6.80 11.08
CA LEU A 221 -0.41 -6.38 11.12
C LEU A 221 -0.63 -5.46 12.33
N ILE A 222 -1.72 -4.70 12.31
CA ILE A 222 -2.24 -4.00 13.49
C ILE A 222 -3.73 -4.31 13.52
N LEU A 223 -4.18 -4.90 14.61
CA LEU A 223 -5.55 -5.32 14.84
C LEU A 223 -6.11 -4.56 16.04
N ALA A 224 -7.42 -4.36 16.09
CA ALA A 224 -8.08 -3.78 17.25
C ALA A 224 -9.46 -4.38 17.51
N LYS A 225 -9.90 -4.29 18.76
CA LYS A 225 -11.28 -4.53 19.19
C LYS A 225 -12.15 -3.30 18.93
N GLY A 226 -13.48 -3.50 19.00
CA GLY A 226 -14.48 -2.46 18.73
C GLY A 226 -15.18 -2.58 17.38
N TRP A 227 -15.03 -3.72 16.70
CA TRP A 227 -15.59 -3.94 15.37
C TRP A 227 -17.12 -3.82 15.34
N ASP A 228 -17.60 -2.99 14.41
CA ASP A 228 -18.98 -2.51 14.28
C ASP A 228 -19.83 -3.28 13.26
N GLY A 229 -19.32 -4.40 12.71
CA GLY A 229 -20.04 -5.22 11.74
C GLY A 229 -19.79 -4.87 10.27
N ARG A 230 -18.96 -3.86 9.97
CA ARG A 230 -18.55 -3.58 8.58
C ARG A 230 -17.70 -4.71 7.99
N PRO A 231 -17.77 -5.00 6.68
CA PRO A 231 -16.97 -6.06 6.07
C PRO A 231 -15.47 -5.84 6.25
N VAL A 232 -14.75 -6.91 6.49
CA VAL A 232 -13.28 -6.89 6.59
C VAL A 232 -12.72 -7.84 5.54
N PRO A 233 -12.10 -7.30 4.47
CA PRO A 233 -11.58 -8.11 3.38
C PRO A 233 -10.29 -8.83 3.76
N LEU A 234 -10.25 -10.15 3.56
CA LEU A 234 -9.02 -10.92 3.34
C LEU A 234 -8.63 -10.81 1.87
N VAL A 235 -7.68 -9.94 1.53
CA VAL A 235 -7.31 -9.62 0.16
C VAL A 235 -6.20 -10.57 -0.33
N LEU A 236 -6.55 -11.49 -1.21
CA LEU A 236 -5.60 -12.32 -1.95
C LEU A 236 -5.07 -11.49 -3.12
N ALA A 237 -3.78 -11.17 -3.13
CA ALA A 237 -3.29 -10.04 -3.89
C ALA A 237 -1.92 -10.25 -4.52
N ASP A 238 -1.57 -9.35 -5.44
CA ASP A 238 -0.22 -9.10 -5.94
C ASP A 238 0.16 -7.62 -5.79
N SER A 239 1.16 -7.15 -6.56
CA SER A 239 1.63 -5.77 -6.55
C SER A 239 0.57 -4.73 -6.93
N LEU A 240 -0.57 -5.10 -7.53
CA LEU A 240 -1.58 -4.13 -7.95
C LEU A 240 -2.47 -3.64 -6.79
N VAL A 241 -2.50 -4.36 -5.66
CA VAL A 241 -3.21 -3.90 -4.45
C VAL A 241 -2.42 -2.84 -3.69
N GLU A 242 -1.09 -2.97 -3.62
CA GLU A 242 -0.26 -2.12 -2.77
C GLU A 242 0.74 -1.23 -3.54
N ARG A 243 0.96 -1.46 -4.83
CA ARG A 243 2.16 -0.98 -5.56
C ARG A 243 3.43 -1.47 -4.84
N GLN A 244 4.55 -1.63 -5.54
CA GLN A 244 5.82 -1.66 -4.83
C GLN A 244 5.96 -0.30 -4.14
N GLU A 245 6.14 -0.29 -2.82
CA GLU A 245 6.01 0.92 -2.01
C GLU A 245 6.87 2.07 -2.53
N ILE A 246 6.23 3.02 -3.20
CA ILE A 246 6.83 4.22 -3.78
C ILE A 246 6.51 5.35 -2.82
N ALA A 247 7.51 5.66 -1.98
CA ALA A 247 7.35 6.41 -0.74
C ALA A 247 6.54 7.71 -0.90
N ALA A 248 6.80 8.49 -1.95
CA ALA A 248 6.16 9.79 -2.17
C ALA A 248 4.69 9.70 -2.61
N SER A 249 4.24 8.52 -3.07
CA SER A 249 2.88 8.33 -3.63
C SER A 249 1.84 7.81 -2.64
N ALA A 250 2.22 7.58 -1.39
CA ALA A 250 1.29 7.21 -0.33
C ALA A 250 0.40 8.39 0.06
N ASP A 251 -0.89 8.16 0.27
CA ASP A 251 -1.75 9.17 0.87
C ASP A 251 -1.50 9.35 2.37
N ALA A 252 -2.21 10.29 3.01
CA ALA A 252 -2.08 10.57 4.44
C ALA A 252 -2.27 9.33 5.33
N ARG A 253 -3.01 8.32 4.86
CA ARG A 253 -3.33 7.06 5.55
C ARG A 253 -2.51 5.89 5.01
N ARG A 254 -1.36 6.15 4.35
CA ARG A 254 -0.40 5.16 3.83
C ARG A 254 -0.91 4.31 2.64
N ASN A 255 -2.05 4.63 2.04
CA ASN A 255 -2.53 3.85 0.89
C ASN A 255 -1.87 4.30 -0.41
N MET A 256 -1.44 3.33 -1.22
CA MET A 256 -0.73 3.59 -2.49
C MET A 256 -1.48 3.01 -3.70
N GLY A 257 -1.94 1.76 -3.63
CA GLY A 257 -2.61 1.08 -4.74
C GLY A 257 -4.12 1.33 -4.85
N ILE A 258 -4.73 0.84 -5.94
CA ILE A 258 -6.15 1.04 -6.28
C ILE A 258 -7.04 0.51 -5.16
N TRP A 259 -6.86 -0.75 -4.77
CA TRP A 259 -7.79 -1.40 -3.85
C TRP A 259 -7.69 -0.87 -2.43
N ARG A 260 -6.47 -0.61 -1.92
CA ARG A 260 -6.33 0.00 -0.59
C ARG A 260 -7.00 1.37 -0.52
N ARG A 261 -6.83 2.22 -1.53
CA ARG A 261 -7.48 3.53 -1.61
C ARG A 261 -9.00 3.42 -1.76
N TRP A 262 -9.49 2.50 -2.60
CA TRP A 262 -10.92 2.30 -2.82
C TRP A 262 -11.64 1.73 -1.59
N PHE A 263 -11.01 0.79 -0.89
CA PHE A 263 -11.52 0.28 0.38
C PHE A 263 -11.54 1.38 1.45
N ASP A 264 -10.47 2.18 1.54
CA ASP A 264 -10.35 3.23 2.55
C ASP A 264 -11.18 4.51 2.26
N GLN A 265 -11.74 4.63 1.05
CA GLN A 265 -12.64 5.73 0.72
C GLN A 265 -13.86 5.70 1.64
N ARG A 266 -14.00 6.77 2.43
CA ARG A 266 -15.13 6.99 3.32
C ARG A 266 -16.32 7.47 2.50
N ASP A 267 -17.42 6.72 2.56
CA ASP A 267 -18.69 7.04 1.95
C ASP A 267 -19.80 6.92 3.00
N PRO A 268 -20.85 7.78 2.99
CA PRO A 268 -21.89 7.77 4.03
C PRO A 268 -22.65 6.44 4.18
N VAL A 269 -22.70 5.61 3.13
CA VAL A 269 -23.42 4.33 3.16
C VAL A 269 -22.49 3.21 3.62
N TRP A 270 -21.29 3.13 3.05
CA TRP A 270 -20.43 1.95 3.21
C TRP A 270 -19.28 2.14 4.21
N GLY A 271 -18.85 3.38 4.45
CA GLY A 271 -17.67 3.69 5.26
C GLY A 271 -16.35 3.19 4.65
N SER A 272 -15.26 3.39 5.39
CA SER A 272 -13.93 2.84 5.07
C SER A 272 -13.80 1.39 5.57
N LEU A 273 -13.18 0.52 4.76
CA LEU A 273 -12.87 -0.87 5.11
C LEU A 273 -11.35 -1.04 5.21
N VAL A 274 -10.86 -1.60 6.31
CA VAL A 274 -9.44 -1.88 6.50
C VAL A 274 -9.14 -3.34 6.09
N PRO A 275 -8.40 -3.58 4.99
CA PRO A 275 -8.13 -4.94 4.51
C PRO A 275 -7.02 -5.64 5.32
N LEU A 276 -7.14 -6.97 5.43
CA LEU A 276 -6.03 -7.88 5.65
C LEU A 276 -5.43 -8.27 4.30
N VAL A 277 -4.29 -7.71 3.92
CA VAL A 277 -3.64 -8.01 2.63
C VAL A 277 -2.71 -9.21 2.77
N MET A 278 -2.91 -10.23 1.93
CA MET A 278 -2.12 -11.46 1.90
C MET A 278 -1.16 -11.53 0.70
N GLY A 279 -1.10 -10.51 -0.14
CA GLY A 279 -0.22 -10.50 -1.30
C GLY A 279 1.12 -9.82 -1.07
N GLY A 280 2.04 -10.07 -1.99
CA GLY A 280 3.26 -9.28 -2.19
C GLY A 280 3.54 -9.10 -3.69
N PRO A 281 4.49 -8.22 -4.08
CA PRO A 281 4.86 -8.07 -5.48
C PRO A 281 5.26 -9.38 -6.17
N GLY A 282 4.67 -9.65 -7.33
CA GLY A 282 4.89 -10.89 -8.08
C GLY A 282 4.13 -12.12 -7.58
N ALA A 283 3.32 -11.99 -6.51
CA ALA A 283 2.60 -13.12 -5.95
C ALA A 283 1.70 -13.82 -6.98
N LYS A 284 1.75 -15.16 -6.96
CA LYS A 284 1.00 -16.04 -7.84
C LYS A 284 -0.07 -16.80 -7.06
N SER A 285 -1.25 -16.95 -7.67
CA SER A 285 -2.32 -17.80 -7.14
C SER A 285 -1.83 -19.22 -6.96
N VAL A 286 -0.97 -19.79 -7.83
CA VAL A 286 -0.48 -21.17 -7.65
C VAL A 286 0.39 -21.36 -6.39
N GLN A 287 1.05 -20.30 -5.92
CA GLN A 287 2.01 -20.34 -4.82
C GLN A 287 1.38 -19.98 -3.47
N GLU A 288 0.31 -19.19 -3.45
CA GLU A 288 -0.41 -18.86 -2.23
C GLU A 288 -1.04 -20.12 -1.61
N LEU A 289 -0.87 -20.30 -0.29
CA LEU A 289 -1.21 -21.53 0.45
C LEU A 289 -0.47 -22.81 -0.01
N ALA A 290 0.63 -22.71 -0.77
CA ALA A 290 1.56 -23.82 -0.94
C ALA A 290 2.39 -24.04 0.35
N THR A 291 3.08 -25.18 0.48
CA THR A 291 3.87 -25.52 1.70
C THR A 291 4.84 -24.42 2.13
N SER A 292 5.40 -23.67 1.19
CA SER A 292 6.35 -22.58 1.42
C SER A 292 5.68 -21.20 1.65
N ALA A 293 4.35 -21.15 1.80
CA ALA A 293 3.55 -19.93 1.96
C ALA A 293 2.42 -20.16 2.99
N THR A 294 2.76 -20.64 4.18
CA THR A 294 1.79 -21.01 5.24
C THR A 294 1.97 -20.25 6.56
N LEU A 295 3.14 -19.67 6.85
CA LEU A 295 3.44 -19.00 8.12
C LEU A 295 2.50 -17.81 8.39
N ARG A 296 2.17 -17.00 7.37
CA ARG A 296 1.21 -15.89 7.52
C ARG A 296 -0.19 -16.40 7.85
N TRP A 297 -0.58 -17.51 7.24
CA TRP A 297 -1.85 -18.16 7.51
C TRP A 297 -1.88 -18.81 8.89
N SER A 298 -0.77 -19.39 9.35
CA SER A 298 -0.61 -19.89 10.72
C SER A 298 -0.70 -18.76 11.76
N MET A 299 -0.17 -17.58 11.45
CA MET A 299 -0.34 -16.41 12.31
C MET A 299 -1.83 -16.01 12.43
N ILE A 300 -2.55 -15.96 11.31
CA ILE A 300 -3.99 -15.65 11.30
C ILE A 300 -4.77 -16.68 12.11
N ASP A 301 -4.47 -17.96 11.95
CA ASP A 301 -5.09 -19.04 12.70
C ASP A 301 -4.79 -18.94 14.20
N ALA A 302 -3.55 -18.63 14.58
CA ALA A 302 -3.19 -18.42 15.97
C ALA A 302 -3.97 -17.25 16.59
N ILE A 303 -4.19 -16.17 15.83
CA ILE A 303 -5.00 -15.04 16.31
C ILE A 303 -6.47 -15.46 16.48
N LYS A 304 -7.01 -16.18 15.50
CA LYS A 304 -8.35 -16.77 15.55
C LYS A 304 -8.55 -17.62 16.80
N THR A 305 -7.63 -18.56 17.08
CA THR A 305 -7.77 -19.51 18.19
C THR A 305 -7.52 -18.88 19.55
N THR A 306 -6.50 -18.03 19.65
CA THR A 306 -6.00 -17.54 20.95
C THR A 306 -6.72 -16.27 21.40
N TYR A 307 -7.05 -15.37 20.47
CA TYR A 307 -7.55 -14.03 20.82
C TYR A 307 -9.02 -13.79 20.43
N ASN A 308 -9.53 -14.52 19.44
CA ASN A 308 -10.89 -14.31 18.90
C ASN A 308 -11.87 -15.46 19.19
N GLY A 309 -11.52 -16.39 20.09
CA GLY A 309 -12.42 -17.48 20.50
C GLY A 309 -12.88 -18.36 19.32
N GLY A 310 -12.02 -18.54 18.31
CA GLY A 310 -12.31 -19.34 17.12
C GLY A 310 -12.94 -18.56 15.96
N LYS A 311 -13.12 -17.23 16.05
CA LYS A 311 -13.59 -16.39 14.94
C LYS A 311 -12.43 -15.83 14.13
N ASP A 312 -12.56 -15.78 12.81
CA ASP A 312 -11.51 -15.25 11.91
C ASP A 312 -11.19 -13.77 12.22
N ILE A 313 -10.20 -13.17 11.56
CA ILE A 313 -9.94 -11.70 11.66
C ILE A 313 -10.47 -10.95 10.43
N TRP A 314 -11.35 -11.59 9.66
CA TRP A 314 -11.91 -11.10 8.41
C TRP A 314 -13.35 -11.63 8.26
N THR A 315 -14.10 -11.14 7.27
CA THR A 315 -15.49 -11.56 7.03
C THR A 315 -15.72 -12.14 5.63
N PHE A 316 -14.94 -11.73 4.64
CA PHE A 316 -14.96 -12.30 3.31
C PHE A 316 -13.57 -12.32 2.66
N ALA A 317 -13.38 -13.13 1.63
CA ALA A 317 -12.17 -13.11 0.82
C ALA A 317 -12.37 -12.28 -0.45
N PHE A 318 -11.40 -11.42 -0.76
CA PHE A 318 -11.36 -10.59 -1.95
C PHE A 318 -10.23 -11.05 -2.85
N ASP A 319 -10.56 -11.69 -3.97
CA ASP A 319 -9.59 -12.35 -4.84
C ASP A 319 -9.17 -11.47 -6.02
N GLN A 320 -8.13 -10.66 -5.78
CA GLN A 320 -7.42 -9.87 -6.79
C GLN A 320 -6.29 -10.65 -7.47
N SER A 321 -5.86 -11.79 -6.90
CA SER A 321 -4.72 -12.58 -7.38
C SER A 321 -4.91 -13.14 -8.79
N GLY A 322 -3.84 -13.70 -9.35
CA GLY A 322 -3.90 -14.51 -10.57
C GLY A 322 -3.23 -13.89 -11.78
N ARG A 323 -2.94 -12.57 -11.78
CA ARG A 323 -2.31 -11.93 -12.94
C ARG A 323 -0.92 -12.50 -13.25
N ASN A 324 -0.12 -12.81 -12.22
CA ASN A 324 1.23 -13.34 -12.38
C ASN A 324 1.25 -14.84 -12.78
N ASP A 325 0.10 -15.50 -12.79
CA ASP A 325 -0.11 -16.88 -13.27
C ASP A 325 -0.42 -16.93 -14.77
N ASN A 326 -0.18 -15.84 -15.50
CA ASN A 326 -0.52 -15.73 -16.92
C ASN A 326 0.03 -16.89 -17.76
N ASN A 327 -0.74 -17.25 -18.78
CA ASN A 327 -0.41 -18.33 -19.68
C ASN A 327 -1.05 -18.03 -21.05
N ALA A 328 -0.40 -18.44 -22.14
CA ALA A 328 -0.95 -18.33 -23.49
C ALA A 328 -2.31 -19.06 -23.62
N THR A 329 -2.49 -20.13 -22.85
CA THR A 329 -3.73 -20.90 -22.76
C THR A 329 -4.61 -20.35 -21.64
N ALA A 330 -5.77 -19.78 -21.99
CA ALA A 330 -6.69 -19.16 -21.03
C ALA A 330 -7.15 -20.12 -19.91
N SER A 331 -7.45 -21.38 -20.24
CA SER A 331 -7.90 -22.35 -19.23
C SER A 331 -6.83 -22.67 -18.19
N THR A 332 -5.56 -22.77 -18.57
CA THR A 332 -4.45 -22.94 -17.62
C THR A 332 -4.34 -21.76 -16.66
N TRP A 333 -4.47 -20.54 -17.18
CA TRP A 333 -4.46 -19.33 -16.38
C TRP A 333 -5.65 -19.26 -15.41
N SER A 334 -6.87 -19.45 -15.92
CA SER A 334 -8.10 -19.45 -15.10
C SER A 334 -8.09 -20.55 -14.03
N ASN A 335 -7.68 -21.77 -14.36
CA ASN A 335 -7.61 -22.88 -13.41
C ASN A 335 -6.68 -22.58 -12.24
N THR A 336 -5.57 -21.90 -12.51
CA THR A 336 -4.60 -21.53 -11.47
C THR A 336 -5.19 -20.51 -10.50
N LYS A 337 -5.87 -19.47 -11.03
CA LYS A 337 -6.59 -18.49 -10.21
C LYS A 337 -7.68 -19.15 -9.35
N PHE A 338 -8.50 -19.99 -9.98
CA PHE A 338 -9.60 -20.68 -9.30
C PHE A 338 -9.13 -21.71 -8.26
N GLY A 339 -7.97 -22.33 -8.48
CA GLY A 339 -7.37 -23.25 -7.51
C GLY A 339 -7.07 -22.59 -6.16
N LEU A 340 -6.73 -21.30 -6.13
CA LEU A 340 -6.57 -20.58 -4.86
C LEU A 340 -7.90 -20.42 -4.12
N VAL A 341 -8.98 -20.10 -4.84
CA VAL A 341 -10.33 -20.00 -4.25
C VAL A 341 -10.73 -21.33 -3.63
N ASP A 342 -10.48 -22.44 -4.34
CA ASP A 342 -10.77 -23.78 -3.86
C ASP A 342 -9.96 -24.10 -2.58
N ARG A 343 -8.68 -23.69 -2.50
CA ARG A 343 -7.86 -23.85 -1.28
C ARG A 343 -8.36 -23.02 -0.10
N VAL A 344 -8.79 -21.77 -0.33
CA VAL A 344 -9.36 -20.92 0.73
C VAL A 344 -10.67 -21.53 1.26
N LYS A 345 -11.55 -21.98 0.38
CA LYS A 345 -12.79 -22.66 0.76
C LYS A 345 -12.54 -24.01 1.45
N ALA A 346 -11.52 -24.75 1.06
CA ALA A 346 -11.13 -25.97 1.77
C ALA A 346 -10.64 -25.65 3.19
N ARG A 347 -9.88 -24.57 3.36
CA ARG A 347 -9.30 -24.16 4.65
C ARG A 347 -10.32 -23.56 5.62
N TYR A 348 -11.21 -22.69 5.14
CA TYR A 348 -12.14 -21.92 5.98
C TYR A 348 -13.61 -22.34 5.86
N GLY A 349 -13.91 -23.32 4.99
CA GLY A 349 -15.24 -23.90 4.78
C GLY A 349 -15.83 -23.52 3.41
N ALA A 350 -16.58 -24.46 2.83
CA ALA A 350 -17.15 -24.33 1.49
C ALA A 350 -18.08 -23.11 1.30
N GLY A 351 -18.72 -22.66 2.39
CA GLY A 351 -19.58 -21.48 2.43
C GLY A 351 -18.84 -20.15 2.55
N THR A 352 -17.49 -20.14 2.53
CA THR A 352 -16.71 -18.90 2.59
C THR A 352 -17.13 -17.96 1.46
N HIS A 353 -17.50 -16.73 1.82
CA HIS A 353 -17.88 -15.68 0.86
C HIS A 353 -16.65 -15.16 0.14
N VAL A 354 -16.57 -15.37 -1.18
CA VAL A 354 -15.44 -14.93 -2.00
C VAL A 354 -15.93 -13.99 -3.09
N VAL A 355 -15.37 -12.79 -3.14
CA VAL A 355 -15.62 -11.83 -4.21
C VAL A 355 -14.43 -11.81 -5.16
N GLY A 356 -14.68 -12.18 -6.42
CA GLY A 356 -13.68 -12.21 -7.47
C GLY A 356 -13.56 -10.86 -8.19
N ILE A 357 -12.43 -10.66 -8.87
CA ILE A 357 -12.19 -9.46 -9.67
C ILE A 357 -11.57 -9.83 -11.00
N THR A 358 -11.93 -9.10 -12.06
CA THR A 358 -11.27 -9.19 -13.35
C THR A 358 -9.81 -8.69 -13.29
N LEU A 359 -8.96 -9.24 -14.14
CA LEU A 359 -7.53 -8.95 -14.17
C LEU A 359 -7.22 -7.79 -15.14
N MET A 360 -6.24 -6.97 -14.76
CA MET A 360 -5.75 -5.86 -15.57
C MET A 360 -4.82 -6.33 -16.70
N PRO A 361 -4.87 -5.67 -17.87
CA PRO A 361 -3.95 -5.92 -18.97
C PRO A 361 -2.52 -5.44 -18.69
N THR A 362 -1.60 -5.78 -19.59
CA THR A 362 -0.24 -5.23 -19.70
C THR A 362 -0.12 -4.52 -21.05
N PHE A 363 0.58 -3.38 -21.06
CA PHE A 363 0.76 -2.61 -22.28
C PHE A 363 2.23 -2.52 -22.68
N THR A 364 2.45 -2.02 -23.88
CA THR A 364 3.72 -1.47 -24.36
C THR A 364 3.41 -0.13 -25.02
N SER A 365 4.40 0.75 -25.19
CA SER A 365 4.17 2.04 -25.84
C SER A 365 5.34 2.46 -26.71
N SER A 366 5.04 3.10 -27.84
CA SER A 366 6.00 3.74 -28.73
C SER A 366 6.34 5.19 -28.35
N ASP A 367 5.61 5.79 -27.42
CA ASP A 367 5.71 7.20 -27.03
C ASP A 367 5.77 7.39 -25.51
N ALA A 368 6.27 6.38 -24.79
CA ALA A 368 6.39 6.35 -23.34
C ALA A 368 5.06 6.52 -22.58
N GLY A 369 3.94 6.11 -23.16
CA GLY A 369 2.60 6.15 -22.57
C GLY A 369 1.95 7.52 -22.65
N ARG A 370 2.44 8.39 -23.55
CA ARG A 370 1.94 9.75 -23.71
C ARG A 370 0.53 9.76 -24.27
N THR A 371 0.29 9.04 -25.36
CA THR A 371 -1.01 9.00 -26.05
C THR A 371 -1.66 7.63 -25.98
N VAL A 372 -3.00 7.59 -26.01
CA VAL A 372 -3.75 6.33 -26.11
C VAL A 372 -3.37 5.62 -27.41
N ALA A 373 -3.20 6.36 -28.50
CA ALA A 373 -2.78 5.79 -29.78
C ALA A 373 -1.42 5.06 -29.70
N GLY A 374 -0.47 5.58 -28.92
CA GLY A 374 0.86 5.01 -28.74
C GLY A 374 0.90 3.69 -27.97
N PHE A 375 -0.17 3.29 -27.27
CA PHE A 375 -0.24 1.98 -26.62
C PHE A 375 -0.47 0.84 -27.62
N SER A 376 0.25 -0.26 -27.40
CA SER A 376 0.08 -1.56 -28.04
C SER A 376 -0.15 -2.66 -26.99
N VAL A 377 -1.02 -3.61 -27.30
CA VAL A 377 -1.43 -4.69 -26.38
C VAL A 377 -1.30 -6.04 -27.09
N ALA A 378 -0.48 -6.94 -26.53
CA ALA A 378 -0.33 -8.28 -27.06
C ALA A 378 -1.60 -9.12 -26.86
N THR A 379 -1.84 -10.12 -27.71
CA THR A 379 -2.99 -11.03 -27.63
C THR A 379 -3.17 -11.65 -26.24
N LEU A 380 -2.06 -12.01 -25.57
CA LEU A 380 -2.09 -12.53 -24.20
C LEU A 380 -2.81 -11.58 -23.23
N TRP A 381 -2.57 -10.28 -23.37
CA TRP A 381 -2.97 -9.24 -22.43
C TRP A 381 -4.18 -8.41 -22.88
N ASN A 382 -4.72 -8.64 -24.07
CA ASN A 382 -5.87 -7.90 -24.55
C ASN A 382 -7.14 -8.33 -23.80
N ALA A 383 -7.67 -7.42 -22.97
CA ALA A 383 -8.82 -7.65 -22.11
C ALA A 383 -10.18 -7.66 -22.85
N VAL A 384 -10.20 -7.33 -24.15
CA VAL A 384 -11.42 -7.24 -24.97
C VAL A 384 -11.54 -8.42 -25.94
N THR A 385 -10.45 -8.76 -26.64
CA THR A 385 -10.46 -9.80 -27.70
C THR A 385 -9.41 -10.90 -27.54
N GLY A 386 -8.55 -10.83 -26.53
CA GLY A 386 -7.41 -11.73 -26.36
C GLY A 386 -7.60 -12.84 -25.33
N THR A 387 -6.50 -13.50 -24.96
CA THR A 387 -6.48 -14.55 -23.92
C THR A 387 -7.02 -14.03 -22.59
N LEU A 388 -6.63 -12.81 -22.21
CA LEU A 388 -7.12 -12.17 -20.99
C LEU A 388 -8.64 -11.91 -21.03
N ALA A 389 -9.22 -11.61 -22.20
CA ALA A 389 -10.67 -11.46 -22.34
C ALA A 389 -11.40 -12.78 -22.01
N THR A 390 -10.87 -13.92 -22.46
CA THR A 390 -11.40 -15.24 -22.09
C THR A 390 -11.29 -15.49 -20.59
N VAL A 391 -10.13 -15.20 -19.98
CA VAL A 391 -9.92 -15.37 -18.53
C VAL A 391 -10.89 -14.50 -17.73
N ASN A 392 -11.04 -13.22 -18.10
CA ASN A 392 -11.98 -12.30 -17.45
C ASN A 392 -13.44 -12.73 -17.63
N THR A 393 -13.79 -13.32 -18.77
CA THR A 393 -15.11 -13.92 -18.98
C THR A 393 -15.33 -15.12 -18.07
N SER A 394 -14.34 -16.01 -17.93
CA SER A 394 -14.40 -17.13 -16.99
C SER A 394 -14.53 -16.67 -15.54
N ILE A 395 -13.83 -15.60 -15.13
CA ILE A 395 -13.96 -15.02 -13.79
C ILE A 395 -15.40 -14.56 -13.55
N LYS A 396 -15.96 -13.78 -14.49
CA LYS A 396 -17.33 -13.25 -14.39
C LYS A 396 -18.41 -14.34 -14.36
N ALA A 397 -18.19 -15.47 -15.05
CA ALA A 397 -19.13 -16.58 -15.12
C ALA A 397 -18.94 -17.64 -14.02
N SER A 398 -17.89 -17.54 -13.21
CA SER A 398 -17.51 -18.60 -12.26
C SER A 398 -18.44 -18.67 -11.06
N THR A 399 -18.98 -19.86 -10.80
CA THR A 399 -19.76 -20.17 -9.59
C THR A 399 -18.90 -20.29 -8.32
N ARG A 400 -17.57 -20.25 -8.45
CA ARG A 400 -16.67 -20.24 -7.28
C ARG A 400 -16.72 -18.93 -6.50
N TYR A 401 -17.01 -17.84 -7.18
CA TYR A 401 -17.20 -16.54 -6.55
C TYR A 401 -18.66 -16.35 -6.18
N THR A 402 -18.92 -15.79 -5.01
CA THR A 402 -20.27 -15.37 -4.63
C THR A 402 -20.70 -14.17 -5.45
N ARG A 403 -19.78 -13.24 -5.71
CA ARG A 403 -19.96 -12.03 -6.52
C ARG A 403 -18.67 -11.68 -7.25
N VAL A 404 -18.76 -10.86 -8.29
CA VAL A 404 -17.60 -10.40 -9.07
C VAL A 404 -17.65 -8.89 -9.27
N ILE A 405 -16.51 -8.23 -9.15
CA ILE A 405 -16.30 -6.84 -9.56
C ILE A 405 -15.56 -6.82 -10.90
N ASP A 406 -16.11 -6.15 -11.92
CA ASP A 406 -15.40 -5.93 -13.18
C ASP A 406 -14.65 -4.60 -13.12
N MET A 407 -13.33 -4.64 -12.86
CA MET A 407 -12.51 -3.44 -12.76
C MET A 407 -12.03 -2.92 -14.13
N VAL A 408 -12.10 -3.74 -15.19
CA VAL A 408 -11.51 -3.42 -16.49
C VAL A 408 -12.11 -2.11 -17.05
N PRO A 409 -13.46 -1.92 -17.07
CA PRO A 409 -14.03 -0.66 -17.57
C PRO A 409 -13.56 0.59 -16.81
N ALA A 410 -13.32 0.49 -15.51
CA ALA A 410 -12.82 1.60 -14.70
C ALA A 410 -11.34 1.92 -15.00
N PHE A 411 -10.57 0.92 -15.42
CA PHE A 411 -9.14 1.06 -15.72
C PHE A 411 -8.88 1.55 -17.16
N MET A 412 -9.58 1.01 -18.16
CA MET A 412 -9.31 1.29 -19.57
C MET A 412 -9.62 2.75 -19.98
N SER A 413 -9.03 3.17 -21.10
CA SER A 413 -9.33 4.47 -21.72
C SER A 413 -10.75 4.50 -22.27
N ASP A 414 -11.38 5.67 -22.22
CA ASP A 414 -12.73 5.89 -22.76
C ASP A 414 -12.74 6.04 -24.28
N ALA A 415 -11.62 6.47 -24.86
CA ALA A 415 -11.47 6.63 -26.30
C ALA A 415 -11.18 5.30 -27.01
N ASP A 416 -10.53 4.36 -26.33
CA ASP A 416 -10.25 3.02 -26.83
C ASP A 416 -10.24 2.03 -25.65
N PRO A 417 -11.28 1.19 -25.50
CA PRO A 417 -11.41 0.26 -24.38
C PRO A 417 -10.41 -0.90 -24.43
N THR A 418 -9.60 -1.02 -25.50
CA THR A 418 -8.50 -1.98 -25.57
C THR A 418 -7.19 -1.44 -24.99
N LYS A 419 -7.12 -0.15 -24.65
CA LYS A 419 -5.90 0.53 -24.22
C LYS A 419 -6.00 1.16 -22.82
N GLY A 420 -4.84 1.29 -22.18
CA GLY A 420 -4.73 1.84 -20.83
C GLY A 420 -4.87 3.36 -20.75
N PRO A 421 -4.86 3.92 -19.53
CA PRO A 421 -4.90 5.36 -19.34
C PRO A 421 -3.55 6.00 -19.73
N ALA A 422 -3.55 6.80 -20.79
CA ALA A 422 -2.37 7.52 -21.27
C ALA A 422 -2.22 8.90 -20.60
N ALA A 423 -1.04 9.51 -20.71
CA ALA A 423 -0.76 10.79 -20.06
C ALA A 423 -1.64 11.94 -20.55
N GLU A 424 -2.04 11.93 -21.83
CA GLU A 424 -2.94 12.94 -22.42
C GLU A 424 -4.31 13.05 -21.72
N LEU A 425 -4.72 12.02 -20.97
CA LEU A 425 -5.96 12.02 -20.18
C LEU A 425 -5.82 12.83 -18.88
N PHE A 426 -4.61 13.29 -18.54
CA PHE A 426 -4.28 13.95 -17.28
C PHE A 426 -3.48 15.25 -17.50
N PRO A 427 -4.05 16.25 -18.18
CA PRO A 427 -3.38 17.54 -18.34
C PRO A 427 -3.20 18.21 -16.96
N LEU A 428 -1.98 18.65 -16.68
CA LEU A 428 -1.63 19.42 -15.47
C LEU A 428 -1.42 20.91 -15.78
N GLY A 429 -1.60 21.32 -17.03
CA GLY A 429 -1.34 22.68 -17.50
C GLY A 429 0.03 22.81 -18.15
N ASN A 430 0.74 23.87 -17.81
CA ASN A 430 2.02 24.21 -18.42
C ASN A 430 3.06 24.51 -17.34
N VAL A 431 4.35 24.42 -17.67
CA VAL A 431 5.45 24.82 -16.78
C VAL A 431 5.32 26.32 -16.49
N VAL A 432 5.17 26.68 -15.21
CA VAL A 432 4.95 28.06 -14.73
C VAL A 432 6.28 28.80 -14.42
N GLY A 433 7.39 28.06 -14.39
CA GLY A 433 8.76 28.59 -14.22
C GLY A 433 9.75 27.51 -13.78
N HIS A 434 11.05 27.80 -13.89
CA HIS A 434 12.15 26.94 -13.41
C HIS A 434 13.11 27.77 -12.53
N PRO A 435 13.37 27.38 -11.28
CA PRO A 435 14.47 27.94 -10.50
C PRO A 435 15.79 27.36 -11.03
N GLY A 436 16.28 27.86 -12.17
CA GLY A 436 17.58 27.43 -12.72
C GLY A 436 17.61 27.33 -14.24
N ASN A 437 18.54 28.08 -14.83
CA ASN A 437 18.92 28.22 -16.24
C ASN A 437 18.46 27.12 -17.22
N GLN A 438 17.82 27.58 -18.30
CA GLN A 438 17.54 26.89 -19.57
C GLN A 438 18.80 26.50 -20.38
N ASP A 439 19.97 26.41 -19.76
CA ASP A 439 21.25 26.28 -20.47
C ASP A 439 21.51 24.88 -21.03
N GLY A 440 20.72 23.88 -20.63
CA GLY A 440 20.89 22.49 -21.06
C GLY A 440 22.12 21.80 -20.46
N VAL A 441 22.77 22.41 -19.46
CA VAL A 441 23.99 21.91 -18.80
C VAL A 441 23.82 21.83 -17.29
N THR A 442 23.00 22.69 -16.69
CA THR A 442 22.72 22.70 -15.26
C THR A 442 21.71 21.62 -14.89
N ASN A 443 22.02 20.85 -13.85
CA ASN A 443 21.12 19.83 -13.32
C ASN A 443 19.88 20.46 -12.71
N TRP A 444 18.73 19.90 -13.07
CA TRP A 444 17.42 20.39 -12.65
C TRP A 444 16.81 19.46 -11.61
N ASP A 445 16.68 19.94 -10.36
CA ASP A 445 16.18 19.17 -9.22
C ASP A 445 14.88 19.72 -8.60
N THR A 446 14.42 20.91 -9.02
CA THR A 446 13.17 21.54 -8.54
C THR A 446 12.31 22.13 -9.66
N MET A 447 11.01 21.93 -9.67
CA MET A 447 10.10 22.57 -10.63
C MET A 447 8.91 23.27 -9.98
N LYS A 448 8.40 24.33 -10.61
CA LYS A 448 7.19 25.03 -10.17
C LYS A 448 5.95 24.51 -10.91
N LEU A 449 4.96 24.01 -10.15
CA LEU A 449 3.70 23.46 -10.65
C LEU A 449 2.49 24.00 -9.86
N PRO A 450 1.25 23.82 -10.34
CA PRO A 450 0.07 24.06 -9.51
C PRO A 450 0.13 23.27 -8.21
N ALA A 451 -0.20 23.90 -7.08
CA ALA A 451 -0.18 23.26 -5.76
C ALA A 451 -1.20 22.10 -5.62
N ALA A 452 -2.13 21.96 -6.57
CA ALA A 452 -3.06 20.85 -6.62
C ALA A 452 -2.43 19.52 -7.09
N VAL A 453 -1.23 19.55 -7.70
CA VAL A 453 -0.58 18.32 -8.17
C VAL A 453 -0.12 17.49 -6.97
N PRO A 454 -0.55 16.22 -6.85
CA PRO A 454 -0.21 15.42 -5.68
C PRO A 454 1.28 15.00 -5.71
N LEU A 455 1.86 14.87 -4.52
CA LEU A 455 3.19 14.31 -4.38
C LEU A 455 3.21 12.85 -4.84
N GLY A 456 4.34 12.40 -5.40
CA GLY A 456 4.47 11.06 -5.98
C GLY A 456 3.90 10.94 -7.40
N SER A 457 3.37 12.03 -7.98
CA SER A 457 3.02 12.07 -9.39
C SER A 457 4.25 11.91 -10.26
N ARG A 458 4.14 11.03 -11.25
CA ARG A 458 5.09 10.94 -12.36
C ARG A 458 4.54 11.83 -13.46
N ILE A 459 5.21 12.92 -13.72
CA ILE A 459 4.84 13.90 -14.73
C ILE A 459 5.64 13.69 -16.01
N MET A 460 5.11 14.17 -17.12
CA MET A 460 5.74 14.22 -18.43
C MET A 460 5.58 15.62 -19.00
N PHE A 461 6.61 16.12 -19.67
CA PHE A 461 6.57 17.41 -20.33
C PHE A 461 7.41 17.42 -21.60
N GLU A 462 7.02 18.29 -22.52
CA GLU A 462 7.71 18.53 -23.77
C GLU A 462 8.83 19.54 -23.54
N TYR A 463 10.09 19.10 -23.60
CA TYR A 463 11.22 19.99 -23.33
C TYR A 463 11.73 20.67 -24.61
N GLN A 464 11.46 20.07 -25.77
CA GLN A 464 11.61 20.67 -27.10
C GLN A 464 10.50 20.13 -28.00
N PRO A 465 10.13 20.80 -29.10
CA PRO A 465 9.09 20.31 -30.01
C PRO A 465 9.31 18.85 -30.43
N GLY A 466 8.37 17.98 -30.08
CA GLY A 466 8.40 16.54 -30.31
C GLY A 466 9.26 15.71 -29.34
N LEU A 467 10.00 16.34 -28.43
CA LEU A 467 10.87 15.66 -27.46
C LEU A 467 10.32 15.76 -26.05
N TRP A 468 10.09 14.60 -25.44
CA TRP A 468 9.42 14.45 -24.17
C TRP A 468 10.33 13.79 -23.14
N THR A 469 10.18 14.20 -21.88
CA THR A 469 10.85 13.56 -20.76
C THR A 469 9.89 13.43 -19.58
N SER A 470 10.33 12.83 -18.48
CA SER A 470 9.49 12.61 -17.30
C SER A 470 10.26 12.84 -16.01
N ARG A 471 9.52 13.21 -14.97
CA ARG A 471 10.02 13.41 -13.60
C ARG A 471 9.03 12.87 -12.58
N THR A 472 9.50 12.45 -11.43
CA THR A 472 8.69 12.01 -10.30
C THR A 472 8.83 13.00 -9.16
N LEU A 473 7.69 13.52 -8.69
CA LEU A 473 7.64 14.54 -7.64
C LEU A 473 7.86 13.89 -6.25
N ILE A 474 8.91 14.30 -5.54
CA ILE A 474 9.36 13.67 -4.28
C ILE A 474 9.49 14.64 -3.09
N GLY A 475 9.43 15.95 -3.34
CA GLY A 475 9.27 16.95 -2.29
C GLY A 475 8.32 18.05 -2.77
N ARG A 476 7.77 18.83 -1.83
CA ARG A 476 6.86 19.94 -2.12
C ARG A 476 7.04 21.06 -1.10
N THR A 477 7.03 22.30 -1.56
CA THR A 477 6.98 23.52 -0.75
C THR A 477 5.96 24.48 -1.36
N ASP A 478 4.93 24.84 -0.60
CA ASP A 478 3.85 25.70 -1.08
C ASP A 478 4.26 27.18 -1.08
N ASN A 479 3.96 27.89 -2.17
CA ASN A 479 4.32 29.29 -2.35
C ASN A 479 3.22 30.28 -1.89
N GLY A 480 2.04 29.78 -1.54
CA GLY A 480 0.90 30.62 -1.11
C GLY A 480 0.18 31.36 -2.25
N ASP A 481 0.63 31.23 -3.50
CA ASP A 481 0.08 31.84 -4.72
C ASP A 481 -0.74 30.84 -5.58
N GLY A 482 -1.06 29.67 -5.03
CA GLY A 482 -1.69 28.56 -5.75
C GLY A 482 -0.70 27.64 -6.48
N THR A 483 0.60 27.92 -6.39
CA THR A 483 1.68 27.07 -6.91
C THR A 483 2.53 26.47 -5.78
N ALA A 484 3.35 25.49 -6.13
CA ALA A 484 4.33 24.90 -5.24
C ALA A 484 5.62 24.55 -5.99
N ASP A 485 6.74 24.61 -5.28
CA ASP A 485 8.03 24.14 -5.75
C ASP A 485 8.18 22.67 -5.37
N TYR A 486 8.41 21.82 -6.37
CA TYR A 486 8.51 20.37 -6.21
C TYR A 486 9.93 19.89 -6.45
N LYS A 487 10.49 19.13 -5.51
CA LYS A 487 11.74 18.37 -5.73
C LYS A 487 11.45 17.17 -6.62
N VAL A 488 12.33 16.87 -7.57
CA VAL A 488 12.18 15.73 -8.50
C VAL A 488 13.23 14.64 -8.28
N SER A 489 12.88 13.39 -8.59
CA SER A 489 13.77 12.24 -8.40
C SER A 489 14.81 12.10 -9.51
N GLU A 490 14.42 12.30 -10.77
CA GLU A 490 15.29 12.11 -11.93
C GLU A 490 16.01 13.43 -12.24
N ILE A 491 17.18 13.63 -11.65
CA ILE A 491 17.96 14.88 -11.76
C ILE A 491 18.94 14.78 -12.93
N PHE A 492 18.67 15.52 -14.00
CA PHE A 492 19.58 15.65 -15.14
C PHE A 492 19.31 16.94 -15.92
N ALA A 493 20.34 17.43 -16.61
CA ALA A 493 20.25 18.63 -17.44
C ALA A 493 19.23 18.46 -18.57
N THR A 494 18.31 19.41 -18.70
CA THR A 494 17.31 19.46 -19.77
C THR A 494 16.92 20.91 -20.02
N ASN A 495 17.01 21.38 -21.27
CA ASN A 495 16.45 22.69 -21.63
C ASN A 495 14.94 22.56 -21.77
N VAL A 496 14.17 23.13 -20.83
CA VAL A 496 12.71 23.14 -20.86
C VAL A 496 12.22 24.51 -21.26
N GLN A 497 11.38 24.53 -22.29
CA GLN A 497 10.75 25.76 -22.75
C GLN A 497 9.71 26.24 -21.73
N ASP A 498 9.68 27.54 -21.48
CA ASP A 498 8.58 28.15 -20.72
C ASP A 498 7.24 27.81 -21.38
N ASN A 499 6.22 27.57 -20.57
CA ASN A 499 4.91 27.10 -21.01
C ASN A 499 4.89 25.71 -21.68
N ALA A 500 5.94 24.89 -21.56
CA ALA A 500 5.90 23.48 -21.96
C ALA A 500 4.67 22.76 -21.36
N THR A 501 3.97 21.99 -22.17
CA THR A 501 2.80 21.21 -21.71
C THR A 501 3.24 20.20 -20.66
N VAL A 502 2.50 20.13 -19.56
CA VAL A 502 2.72 19.17 -18.47
C VAL A 502 1.53 18.23 -18.39
N LEU A 503 1.83 16.94 -18.42
CA LEU A 503 0.88 15.83 -18.30
C LEU A 503 1.27 14.96 -17.10
N ALA A 504 0.32 14.27 -16.50
CA ALA A 504 0.62 13.21 -15.56
C ALA A 504 0.55 11.84 -16.24
N HIS A 505 1.45 10.92 -15.90
CA HIS A 505 1.38 9.55 -16.37
C HIS A 505 0.17 8.81 -15.77
N GLY A 506 -0.53 8.04 -16.60
CA GLY A 506 -1.48 7.02 -16.15
C GLY A 506 -0.81 5.69 -15.78
N MET A 507 0.32 5.36 -16.42
CA MET A 507 1.07 4.10 -16.23
C MET A 507 2.53 4.38 -15.82
N ASN A 508 3.13 3.47 -15.03
CA ASN A 508 4.57 3.48 -14.78
C ASN A 508 5.34 3.00 -16.02
N SER A 509 6.68 3.12 -15.98
CA SER A 509 7.57 2.75 -17.09
C SER A 509 7.54 1.27 -17.46
N ASP A 510 7.10 0.40 -16.55
CA ASP A 510 6.92 -1.03 -16.84
C ASP A 510 5.62 -1.34 -17.59
N PHE A 511 4.71 -0.37 -17.70
CA PHE A 511 3.38 -0.51 -18.32
C PHE A 511 2.52 -1.67 -17.77
N ILE A 512 2.87 -2.12 -16.56
CA ILE A 512 2.18 -3.11 -15.75
C ILE A 512 1.44 -2.40 -14.63
N HIS A 513 2.14 -1.52 -13.92
CA HIS A 513 1.61 -0.84 -12.75
C HIS A 513 1.08 0.54 -13.14
N PRO A 514 -0.14 0.90 -12.69
CA PRO A 514 -0.62 2.28 -12.85
C PRO A 514 0.27 3.26 -12.07
N ALA A 515 0.47 4.45 -12.63
CA ALA A 515 1.03 5.59 -11.90
C ALA A 515 -0.06 6.26 -11.06
N LEU A 516 0.29 7.22 -10.19
CA LEU A 516 -0.64 7.80 -9.22
C LEU A 516 -1.95 8.31 -9.86
N HIS A 517 -1.87 9.03 -10.99
CA HIS A 517 -3.07 9.54 -11.66
C HIS A 517 -3.92 8.43 -12.28
N GLY A 518 -3.30 7.36 -12.80
CA GLY A 518 -4.03 6.16 -13.24
C GLY A 518 -4.75 5.48 -12.08
N ILE A 519 -4.10 5.38 -10.91
CA ILE A 519 -4.69 4.83 -9.68
C ILE A 519 -5.91 5.66 -9.26
N LEU A 520 -5.74 6.98 -9.13
CA LEU A 520 -6.82 7.88 -8.70
C LEU A 520 -8.00 7.85 -9.69
N ARG A 521 -7.72 7.81 -11.00
CA ARG A 521 -8.76 7.64 -12.02
C ARG A 521 -9.54 6.35 -11.82
N THR A 522 -8.85 5.22 -11.67
CA THR A 522 -9.53 3.93 -11.52
C THR A 522 -10.35 3.88 -10.22
N VAL A 523 -9.80 4.36 -9.11
CA VAL A 523 -10.52 4.44 -7.82
C VAL A 523 -11.81 5.25 -7.97
N GLY A 524 -11.75 6.43 -8.60
CA GLY A 524 -12.92 7.29 -8.79
C GLY A 524 -13.98 6.74 -9.74
N ARG A 525 -13.65 5.70 -10.54
CA ARG A 525 -14.56 5.09 -11.51
C ARG A 525 -15.15 3.75 -11.08
N ILE A 526 -14.65 3.15 -10.00
CA ILE A 526 -15.28 1.97 -9.38
C ILE A 526 -16.34 2.47 -8.40
N PRO A 527 -17.64 2.26 -8.64
CA PRO A 527 -18.69 2.76 -7.76
C PRO A 527 -18.56 2.19 -6.35
N GLN A 528 -18.74 3.01 -5.32
CA GLN A 528 -18.73 2.54 -3.92
C GLN A 528 -19.87 1.55 -3.63
N SER A 529 -20.97 1.58 -4.41
CA SER A 529 -22.05 0.59 -4.35
C SER A 529 -21.61 -0.85 -4.63
N GLU A 530 -20.45 -1.06 -5.25
CA GLU A 530 -19.84 -2.38 -5.38
C GLU A 530 -19.53 -3.04 -4.01
N LYS A 531 -19.39 -2.24 -2.93
CA LYS A 531 -19.24 -2.74 -1.56
C LYS A 531 -20.45 -3.58 -1.08
N LEU A 532 -21.63 -3.42 -1.68
CA LEU A 532 -22.80 -4.29 -1.44
C LEU A 532 -22.47 -5.77 -1.64
N LYS A 533 -21.54 -6.10 -2.56
CA LYS A 533 -21.15 -7.47 -2.88
C LYS A 533 -20.40 -8.18 -1.75
N PHE A 534 -19.96 -7.46 -0.72
CA PHE A 534 -19.19 -8.01 0.41
C PHE A 534 -20.06 -8.55 1.55
N TYR A 535 -21.37 -8.38 1.44
CA TYR A 535 -22.34 -8.89 2.39
C TYR A 535 -22.94 -10.19 1.84
N PRO A 536 -23.23 -11.17 2.72
CA PRO A 536 -23.74 -12.49 2.34
C PRO A 536 -25.18 -12.46 1.79
#